data_AF-G5KHI0-F1
#
_entry.id   AF-G5KHI0-F1
#
_cell.length_a   1.000
_cell.length_b   1.000
_cell.length_c   1.000
_cell.angle_alpha   90.00
_cell.angle_beta   90.00
_cell.angle_gamma   90.00
#
_symmetry.space_group_name_H-M   'P 1'
#
loop_
_entity.id
_entity.type
_entity.pdbx_description
1 polymer ?
#
loop_
_entity_poly.entity_id
_entity_poly.type
_entity_poly.pdbx_seq_one_letter_code
_entity_poly.pdbx_strand_id
1 'polypeptide(L)'
;MKKDKSVLDKKVTFKKGQTVMAVLKKHYKVVENNGFITEIDGLKQDQVAKKYWMFDINGKVAPKAANQIKVKSGDVITFYQKVYK
;
A
#
# COMPACT_ATOMS: atom_id res chain seq x y z
N MET A 1 -17.38 -13.30 14.32
CA MET A 1 -16.27 -12.40 13.91
C MET A 1 -16.71 -11.64 12.68
N LYS A 2 -16.98 -10.34 12.81
CA LYS A 2 -17.26 -9.50 11.63
C LYS A 2 -15.92 -9.27 10.93
N LYS A 3 -15.72 -9.88 9.76
CA LYS A 3 -14.69 -9.41 8.83
C LYS A 3 -15.13 -8.01 8.42
N ASP A 4 -14.50 -6.98 8.98
CA ASP A 4 -14.67 -5.63 8.48
C ASP A 4 -14.45 -5.66 6.96
N LYS A 5 -15.43 -5.17 6.19
CA LYS A 5 -15.42 -5.15 4.71
C LYS A 5 -14.21 -4.39 4.12
N SER A 6 -13.38 -3.80 4.96
CA SER A 6 -12.27 -2.91 4.64
C SER A 6 -10.93 -3.62 4.46
N VAL A 7 -10.79 -4.90 4.85
CA VAL A 7 -9.53 -5.65 4.74
C VAL A 7 -9.63 -6.62 3.56
N LEU A 8 -8.92 -6.29 2.47
CA LEU A 8 -8.80 -7.13 1.28
C LEU A 8 -7.50 -7.93 1.35
N ASP A 9 -7.59 -9.17 1.83
CA ASP A 9 -6.47 -10.11 1.80
C ASP A 9 -6.38 -10.77 0.43
N LYS A 10 -5.28 -10.53 -0.30
CA LYS A 10 -5.04 -11.14 -1.61
C LYS A 10 -3.64 -11.73 -1.69
N LYS A 11 -3.55 -13.02 -1.97
CA LYS A 11 -2.29 -13.65 -2.40
C LYS A 11 -2.04 -13.26 -3.85
N VAL A 12 -0.88 -12.67 -4.12
CA VAL A 12 -0.49 -12.17 -5.44
C VAL A 12 0.82 -12.80 -5.90
N THR A 13 0.96 -13.00 -7.20
CA THR A 13 2.21 -13.44 -7.81
C THR A 13 2.99 -12.23 -8.32
N PHE A 14 4.27 -12.19 -8.00
CA PHE A 14 5.18 -11.12 -8.40
C PHE A 14 6.41 -11.70 -9.09
N LYS A 15 7.01 -10.90 -9.98
CA LYS A 15 8.31 -11.23 -10.59
C LYS A 15 9.43 -10.79 -9.65
N LYS A 16 10.51 -11.58 -9.58
CA LYS A 16 11.68 -11.24 -8.76
C LYS A 16 12.20 -9.85 -9.13
N GLY A 17 12.44 -9.03 -8.12
CA GLY A 17 12.94 -7.66 -8.30
C GLY A 17 11.85 -6.59 -8.46
N GLN A 18 10.56 -6.96 -8.53
CA GLN A 18 9.47 -6.00 -8.50
C GLN A 18 9.38 -5.27 -7.15
N THR A 19 8.99 -4.00 -7.22
CA THR A 19 8.79 -3.16 -6.05
C THR A 19 7.38 -3.31 -5.49
N VAL A 20 7.17 -2.90 -4.24
CA VAL A 20 5.86 -2.90 -3.59
C VAL A 20 4.84 -2.12 -4.44
N MET A 21 5.23 -0.94 -4.96
CA MET A 21 4.39 -0.13 -5.85
C MET A 21 4.05 -0.86 -7.15
N ALA A 22 5.03 -1.53 -7.78
CA ALA A 22 4.81 -2.23 -9.05
C ALA A 22 3.85 -3.41 -8.88
N VAL A 23 3.95 -4.14 -7.77
CA VAL A 23 3.01 -5.23 -7.45
C VAL A 23 1.63 -4.67 -7.15
N LEU A 24 1.52 -3.60 -6.37
CA LEU A 24 0.23 -2.97 -6.07
C LEU A 24 -0.49 -2.50 -7.35
N LYS A 25 0.21 -1.77 -8.22
CA LYS A 25 -0.31 -1.26 -9.51
C LYS A 25 -0.77 -2.36 -10.47
N LYS A 26 -0.26 -3.58 -10.34
CA LYS A 26 -0.66 -4.72 -11.17
C LYS A 26 -2.04 -5.26 -10.77
N HIS A 27 -2.46 -5.04 -9.52
CA HIS A 27 -3.66 -5.62 -8.95
C HIS A 27 -4.74 -4.61 -8.59
N TYR A 28 -4.36 -3.34 -8.45
CA TYR A 28 -5.22 -2.22 -8.06
C TYR A 28 -4.87 -0.99 -8.90
N LYS A 29 -5.83 -0.10 -9.11
CA LYS A 29 -5.61 1.21 -9.75
C LYS A 29 -4.96 2.14 -8.73
N VAL A 30 -3.70 2.50 -8.95
CA VAL A 30 -2.96 3.36 -8.01
C VAL A 30 -2.57 4.67 -8.69
N VAL A 31 -2.91 5.78 -8.05
CA VAL A 31 -2.34 7.09 -8.38
C VAL A 31 -1.24 7.38 -7.36
N GLU A 32 -0.07 7.80 -7.86
CA GLU A 32 1.06 8.18 -7.03
C GLU A 32 1.59 9.55 -7.44
N ASN A 33 2.24 10.24 -6.51
CA ASN A 33 2.97 11.47 -6.74
C ASN A 33 4.34 11.36 -6.04
N ASN A 34 5.44 11.47 -6.81
CA ASN A 34 6.82 11.36 -6.31
C ASN A 34 7.08 10.11 -5.43
N GLY A 35 6.46 8.97 -5.76
CA GLY A 35 6.59 7.71 -5.01
C GLY A 35 5.66 7.57 -3.80
N PHE A 36 4.86 8.59 -3.50
CA PHE A 36 3.80 8.53 -2.49
C PHE A 36 2.48 8.13 -3.13
N ILE A 37 1.79 7.17 -2.52
CA ILE A 37 0.46 6.75 -2.96
C ILE A 37 -0.54 7.83 -2.56
N THR A 38 -1.30 8.34 -3.53
CA THR A 38 -2.35 9.33 -3.29
C THR A 38 -3.75 8.74 -3.45
N GLU A 39 -3.88 7.63 -4.18
CA GLU A 39 -5.16 6.95 -4.41
C GLU A 39 -4.94 5.45 -4.65
N ILE A 40 -5.82 4.60 -4.10
CA ILE A 40 -5.92 3.17 -4.44
C ILE A 40 -7.39 2.86 -4.76
N ASP A 41 -7.68 2.35 -5.95
CA ASP A 41 -9.03 1.96 -6.42
C ASP A 41 -10.09 3.05 -6.21
N GLY A 42 -9.77 4.32 -6.51
CA GLY A 42 -10.70 5.44 -6.31
C GLY A 42 -10.65 6.07 -4.91
N LEU A 43 -10.01 5.40 -3.94
CA LEU A 43 -9.91 5.90 -2.57
C LEU A 43 -8.74 6.88 -2.42
N LYS A 44 -9.05 8.16 -2.57
CA LYS A 44 -8.08 9.27 -2.44
C LYS A 44 -7.67 9.50 -1.00
N GLN A 45 -6.45 9.99 -0.83
CA GLN A 45 -6.00 10.62 0.40
C GLN A 45 -6.77 11.91 0.66
N ASP A 46 -6.87 12.31 1.92
CA ASP A 46 -7.54 13.56 2.32
C ASP A 46 -6.50 14.49 2.95
N GLN A 47 -6.06 15.47 2.16
CA GLN A 47 -5.05 16.42 2.60
C GLN A 47 -5.57 17.40 3.65
N VAL A 48 -6.87 17.72 3.64
CA VAL A 48 -7.51 18.62 4.62
C VAL A 48 -7.52 17.95 5.99
N ALA A 49 -7.92 16.67 6.03
CA ALA A 49 -7.86 15.85 7.23
C ALA A 49 -6.46 15.30 7.55
N LYS A 50 -5.42 15.71 6.81
CA LYS A 50 -4.03 15.19 6.90
C LYS A 50 -3.98 13.64 6.94
N LYS A 51 -4.85 12.99 6.16
CA LYS A 51 -5.01 11.55 6.08
C LYS A 51 -4.31 11.02 4.82
N TYR A 52 -3.23 10.29 5.01
CA TYR A 52 -2.35 9.81 3.94
C TYR A 52 -2.33 8.29 3.86
N TRP A 53 -2.03 7.76 2.68
CA TRP A 53 -1.76 6.34 2.50
C TRP A 53 -0.40 5.97 3.09
N MET A 54 -0.42 4.98 3.97
CA MET A 54 0.73 4.36 4.61
C MET A 54 0.72 2.86 4.32
N PHE A 55 1.85 2.21 4.55
CA PHE A 55 1.91 0.78 4.45
C PHE A 55 2.93 0.15 5.41
N ASP A 56 2.60 -1.06 5.83
CA ASP A 56 3.45 -1.91 6.65
C ASP A 56 4.00 -3.06 5.82
N ILE A 57 5.18 -3.54 6.21
CA ILE A 57 5.77 -4.78 5.72
C ILE A 57 5.98 -5.67 6.94
N ASN A 58 5.34 -6.84 6.94
CA ASN A 58 5.41 -7.81 8.03
C ASN A 58 5.05 -7.19 9.39
N GLY A 59 4.02 -6.33 9.40
CA GLY A 59 3.51 -5.65 10.59
C GLY A 59 4.35 -4.47 11.10
N LYS A 60 5.35 -4.02 10.32
CA LYS A 60 6.20 -2.86 10.67
C LYS A 60 6.06 -1.78 9.60
N VAL A 61 6.00 -0.52 10.04
CA VAL A 61 5.95 0.64 9.15
C VAL A 61 7.10 0.60 8.17
N ALA A 62 6.79 0.76 6.88
CA ALA A 62 7.79 0.74 5.84
C ALA A 62 8.82 1.88 6.01
N PRO A 63 10.13 1.58 5.93
CA PRO A 63 11.17 2.59 6.14
C PRO A 63 11.39 3.51 4.93
N LYS A 64 10.79 3.18 3.77
CA LYS A 64 10.99 3.84 2.48
C LYS A 64 9.69 3.83 1.67
N ALA A 65 9.64 4.61 0.60
CA ALA A 65 8.50 4.64 -0.31
C ALA A 65 8.30 3.28 -1.02
N ALA A 66 7.05 2.98 -1.41
CA ALA A 66 6.68 1.70 -2.00
C ALA A 66 7.39 1.41 -3.33
N ASN A 67 7.81 2.45 -4.07
CA ASN A 67 8.59 2.32 -5.30
C ASN A 67 10.08 2.00 -5.05
N GLN A 68 10.57 2.12 -3.81
CA GLN A 68 11.97 1.85 -3.43
C GLN A 68 12.16 0.50 -2.74
N ILE A 69 11.08 -0.16 -2.31
CA ILE A 69 11.15 -1.44 -1.60
C ILE A 69 10.83 -2.58 -2.57
N LYS A 70 11.73 -3.57 -2.66
CA LYS A 70 11.51 -4.80 -3.42
C LYS A 70 10.73 -5.81 -2.59
N VAL A 71 9.73 -6.45 -3.20
CA VAL A 71 8.92 -7.49 -2.57
C VAL A 71 9.72 -8.78 -2.43
N LYS A 72 9.62 -9.44 -1.28
CA LYS A 72 10.18 -10.78 -1.04
C LYS A 72 9.05 -11.80 -0.87
N SER A 73 9.37 -13.06 -1.13
CA SER A 73 8.40 -14.14 -0.94
C SER A 73 8.07 -14.28 0.54
N GLY A 74 6.77 -14.37 0.85
CA GLY A 74 6.29 -14.42 2.22
C GLY A 74 6.06 -13.06 2.88
N ASP A 75 6.41 -11.95 2.21
CA ASP A 75 6.11 -10.61 2.75
C ASP A 75 4.60 -10.39 2.80
N VAL A 76 4.12 -9.89 3.94
CA VAL A 76 2.76 -9.39 4.13
C VAL A 76 2.81 -7.88 4.06
N ILE A 77 2.18 -7.29 3.05
CA ILE A 77 2.14 -5.85 2.83
C ILE A 77 0.73 -5.36 3.09
N THR A 78 0.57 -4.46 4.05
CA THR A 78 -0.73 -3.92 4.46
C THR A 78 -0.79 -2.44 4.14
N PHE A 79 -1.74 -2.01 3.31
CA PHE A 79 -1.97 -0.59 3.00
C PHE A 79 -3.12 -0.06 3.83
N TYR A 80 -2.96 1.12 4.40
CA TYR A 80 -3.97 1.76 5.25
C TYR A 80 -3.85 3.28 5.19
N GLN A 81 -4.92 3.99 5.52
CA GLN A 81 -4.88 5.44 5.65
C GLN A 81 -4.62 5.84 7.10
N LYS A 82 -3.67 6.75 7.32
CA LYS A 82 -3.34 7.29 8.65
C LYS A 82 -3.48 8.80 8.67
N VAL A 83 -4.16 9.30 9.68
CA VAL A 83 -4.24 10.73 10.00
C VAL A 83 -2.98 11.14 10.77
N TYR A 84 -2.29 12.16 10.29
CA TYR A 84 -1.22 12.84 11.02
C TYR A 84 -1.82 14.07 11.72
N LYS A 85 -1.70 14.13 13.05
CA LYS A 85 -2.11 15.29 13.83
C LYS A 85 -0.98 16.31 13.86
#